data_AF-A0A7T5UJ64-F1
#
_entry.id   AF-A0A7T5UJ64-F1
#
_cell.length_a   1.000
_cell.length_b   1.000
_cell.length_c   1.000
_cell.angle_alpha   90.00
_cell.angle_beta   90.00
_cell.angle_gamma   90.00
#
_symmetry.space_group_name_H-M   'P 1'
#
loop_
_entity.id
_entity.type
_entity.pdbx_description
1 polymer ?
#
loop_
_entity_poly.entity_id
_entity_poly.type
_entity_poly.pdbx_seq_one_letter_code
_entity_poly.pdbx_strand_id
1 'polypeptide(L)'
;MPRSSNRTILILIAAALLVLGVGAYIVFGIPAQERGAAQNLVEDFGAQLQKVSLLDPNASSTMAEAYSPYVQEALLAQWQRDPESAPGRLTSSPWPAAIVVDSMSKQGSGYVVSGRVALETSTGSAGQSPVVILVVKEDGRWKIAAYQEPRSE
;
A
#
# COMPACT_ATOMS: atom_id res chain seq x y z
N MET A 1 9.48 61.21 21.11
CA MET A 1 8.54 60.10 20.80
C MET A 1 9.03 59.36 19.55
N PRO A 2 9.58 58.14 19.64
CA PRO A 2 9.80 57.32 18.46
C PRO A 2 8.75 56.20 18.37
N ARG A 3 8.03 56.16 17.24
CA ARG A 3 7.19 55.04 16.79
C ARG A 3 8.09 53.94 16.21
N SER A 4 8.58 53.02 17.04
CA SER A 4 9.35 51.84 16.56
C SER A 4 8.75 50.48 16.95
N SER A 5 7.66 50.45 17.72
CA SER A 5 7.18 49.18 18.32
C SER A 5 6.47 48.23 17.35
N ASN A 6 5.76 48.73 16.33
CA ASN A 6 4.84 47.89 15.55
C ASN A 6 5.54 46.95 14.56
N ARG A 7 6.69 47.34 13.99
CA ARG A 7 7.42 46.50 13.02
C ARG A 7 8.09 45.30 13.69
N THR A 8 8.68 45.49 14.87
CA THR A 8 9.33 44.41 15.63
C THR A 8 8.31 43.41 16.18
N ILE A 9 7.15 43.88 16.64
CA ILE A 9 6.06 43.02 17.11
C ILE A 9 5.49 42.15 15.98
N LEU A 10 5.32 42.72 14.77
CA LEU A 10 4.82 41.97 13.60
C LEU A 10 5.78 40.86 13.14
N ILE A 11 7.10 41.10 13.18
CA ILE A 11 8.11 40.09 12.80
C ILE A 11 8.13 38.92 13.81
N LEU A 12 8.01 39.21 15.10
CA LEU A 12 8.00 38.18 16.15
C LEU A 12 6.72 37.31 16.10
N ILE A 13 5.57 37.90 15.77
CA ILE A 13 4.32 37.14 15.58
C ILE A 13 4.41 36.26 14.33
N ALA A 14 4.94 36.78 13.22
CA ALA A 14 5.13 35.99 12.01
C ALA A 14 6.10 34.82 12.22
N ALA A 15 7.21 35.04 12.94
CA ALA A 15 8.15 33.98 13.29
C ALA A 15 7.54 32.93 14.23
N ALA A 16 6.77 33.35 15.24
CA ALA A 16 6.08 32.44 16.14
C ALA A 16 4.99 31.60 15.42
N LEU A 17 4.24 32.20 14.49
CA LEU A 17 3.26 31.48 13.67
C LEU A 17 3.93 30.51 12.70
N LEU A 18 5.11 30.84 12.17
CA LEU A 18 5.87 29.93 11.31
C LEU A 18 6.42 28.74 12.10
N VAL A 19 6.93 28.97 13.32
CA VAL A 19 7.40 27.90 14.23
C VAL A 19 6.23 27.04 14.72
N LEU A 20 5.07 27.61 14.99
CA LEU A 20 3.86 26.87 15.37
C LEU A 20 3.26 26.11 14.18
N GLY A 21 3.26 26.69 12.99
CA GLY A 21 2.80 26.02 11.76
C GLY A 21 3.70 24.84 11.39
N VAL A 22 5.03 25.01 11.49
CA VAL A 22 5.99 23.92 11.30
C VAL A 22 5.90 22.89 12.42
N GLY A 23 5.77 23.30 13.68
CA GLY A 23 5.61 22.40 14.82
C GLY A 23 4.32 21.58 14.73
N ALA A 24 3.20 22.18 14.34
CA ALA A 24 1.94 21.48 14.09
C ALA A 24 2.01 20.58 12.85
N TYR A 25 2.76 20.97 11.81
CA TYR A 25 3.05 20.10 10.67
C TYR A 25 3.93 18.90 11.05
N ILE A 26 4.89 19.06 11.96
CA ILE A 26 5.76 17.97 12.43
C ILE A 26 5.00 17.04 13.40
N VAL A 27 4.09 17.59 14.22
CA VAL A 27 3.38 16.84 15.28
C VAL A 27 2.03 16.27 14.79
N PHE A 28 1.31 16.97 13.93
CA PHE A 28 -0.02 16.59 13.43
C PHE A 28 -0.08 16.44 11.90
N GLY A 29 0.96 16.85 11.16
CA GLY A 29 1.03 16.63 9.73
C GLY A 29 1.39 15.19 9.39
N ILE A 30 0.57 14.61 8.51
CA ILE A 30 0.82 13.42 7.68
C ILE A 30 0.58 12.00 8.29
N PRO A 31 -0.42 11.74 9.15
CA PRO A 31 -0.94 10.37 9.29
C PRO A 31 -1.84 9.96 8.10
N ALA A 32 -2.63 10.89 7.56
CA ALA A 32 -3.60 10.60 6.50
C ALA A 32 -2.97 10.35 5.13
N GLN A 33 -1.93 11.11 4.75
CA GLN A 33 -1.26 10.93 3.46
C GLN A 33 -0.43 9.64 3.41
N GLU A 34 0.25 9.29 4.51
CA GLU A 34 0.99 8.04 4.64
C GLU A 34 0.05 6.84 4.53
N ARG A 35 -1.11 6.90 5.19
CA ARG A 35 -2.16 5.88 5.04
C ARG A 35 -2.65 5.79 3.60
N GLY A 36 -2.93 6.93 2.95
CA GLY A 36 -3.37 6.97 1.56
C GLY A 36 -2.33 6.38 0.59
N ALA A 37 -1.04 6.69 0.79
CA ALA A 37 0.03 6.11 -0.02
C ALA A 37 0.15 4.59 0.16
N ALA A 38 0.01 4.10 1.40
CA ALA A 38 -0.02 2.67 1.69
C ALA A 38 -1.28 1.98 1.11
N GLN A 39 -2.42 2.66 1.07
CA GLN A 39 -3.64 2.16 0.43
C GLN A 39 -3.47 2.04 -1.08
N ASN A 40 -3.01 3.11 -1.73
CA ASN A 40 -2.77 3.13 -3.17
C ASN A 40 -1.78 2.03 -3.60
N LEU A 41 -0.72 1.80 -2.81
CA LEU A 41 0.20 0.69 -3.03
C LEU A 41 -0.52 -0.67 -3.12
N VAL A 42 -1.46 -0.94 -2.22
CA VAL A 42 -2.21 -2.20 -2.19
C VAL A 42 -3.18 -2.31 -3.37
N GLU A 43 -3.86 -1.21 -3.71
CA GLU A 43 -4.80 -1.17 -4.85
C GLU A 43 -4.06 -1.32 -6.18
N ASP A 44 -2.95 -0.61 -6.38
CA ASP A 44 -2.12 -0.69 -7.58
C ASP A 44 -1.49 -2.08 -7.75
N PHE A 45 -1.06 -2.71 -6.65
CA PHE A 45 -0.63 -4.11 -6.63
C PHE A 45 -1.77 -5.06 -7.01
N GLY A 46 -2.96 -4.84 -6.43
CA GLY A 46 -4.17 -5.61 -6.73
C GLY A 46 -4.52 -5.62 -8.22
N ALA A 47 -4.34 -4.48 -8.90
CA ALA A 47 -4.54 -4.35 -10.34
C ALA A 47 -3.52 -5.13 -11.19
N GLN A 48 -2.41 -5.59 -10.61
CA GLN A 48 -1.42 -6.42 -11.31
C GLN A 48 -1.72 -7.91 -11.21
N LEU A 49 -2.58 -8.36 -10.29
CA LEU A 49 -2.77 -9.78 -10.00
C LEU A 49 -3.16 -10.60 -11.23
N GLN A 50 -4.04 -10.05 -12.08
CA GLN A 50 -4.49 -10.72 -13.30
C GLN A 50 -3.36 -10.97 -14.32
N LYS A 51 -2.26 -10.21 -14.27
CA LYS A 51 -1.15 -10.34 -15.23
C LYS A 51 -0.34 -11.61 -15.03
N VAL A 52 -0.32 -12.16 -13.81
CA VAL A 52 0.48 -13.34 -13.48
C VAL A 52 -0.39 -14.59 -13.53
N SER A 53 -0.03 -15.50 -14.43
CA SER A 53 -0.58 -16.85 -14.46
C SER A 53 0.34 -17.77 -13.67
N LEU A 54 -0.11 -18.28 -12.53
CA LEU A 54 0.74 -19.05 -11.59
C LEU A 54 1.20 -20.40 -12.17
N LEU A 55 0.43 -20.93 -13.13
CA LEU A 55 0.74 -22.17 -13.84
C LEU A 55 1.60 -21.96 -15.10
N ASP A 56 1.98 -20.72 -15.42
CA ASP A 56 2.88 -20.45 -16.55
C ASP A 56 4.32 -20.81 -16.17
N PRO A 57 5.08 -21.55 -17.01
CA PRO A 57 6.49 -21.82 -16.76
C PRO A 57 7.35 -20.56 -16.51
N ASN A 58 6.92 -19.41 -17.04
CA ASN A 58 7.58 -18.12 -16.88
C ASN A 58 6.99 -17.25 -15.76
N ALA A 59 6.10 -17.79 -14.92
CA ALA A 59 5.43 -17.04 -13.85
C ALA A 59 6.40 -16.22 -13.00
N SER A 60 7.57 -16.78 -12.67
CA SER A 60 8.63 -16.09 -11.91
C SER A 60 9.12 -14.80 -12.58
N SER A 61 9.29 -14.81 -13.91
CA SER A 61 9.70 -13.62 -14.68
C SER A 61 8.57 -12.59 -14.72
N THR A 62 7.35 -13.04 -15.00
CA THR A 62 6.17 -12.15 -15.02
C THR A 62 5.90 -11.52 -13.65
N MET A 63 6.11 -12.27 -12.56
CA MET A 63 6.06 -11.74 -11.19
C MET A 63 7.14 -10.68 -10.96
N ALA A 64 8.36 -10.88 -11.45
CA ALA A 64 9.43 -9.89 -11.29
C ALA A 64 9.01 -8.54 -11.90
N GLU A 65 8.45 -8.57 -13.11
CA GLU A 65 7.98 -7.39 -13.83
C GLU A 65 6.76 -6.76 -13.16
N ALA A 66 5.79 -7.58 -12.76
CA ALA A 66 4.51 -7.11 -12.23
C ALA A 66 4.59 -6.67 -10.75
N TYR A 67 5.38 -7.35 -9.92
CA TYR A 67 5.30 -7.22 -8.46
C TYR A 67 6.48 -6.47 -7.83
N SER A 68 7.66 -6.44 -8.47
CA SER A 68 8.85 -5.76 -7.91
C SER A 68 8.64 -4.28 -7.52
N PRO A 69 7.76 -3.48 -8.17
CA PRO A 69 7.50 -2.13 -7.70
C PRO A 69 6.80 -2.08 -6.34
N TYR A 70 6.01 -3.10 -6.00
CA TYR A 70 5.05 -3.07 -4.90
C TYR A 70 5.49 -3.85 -3.67
N VAL A 71 6.23 -4.94 -3.85
CA VAL A 71 6.57 -5.86 -2.75
C VAL A 71 8.03 -5.77 -2.34
N GLN A 72 8.36 -6.25 -1.13
CA GLN A 72 9.73 -6.44 -0.69
C GLN A 72 10.40 -7.56 -1.48
N GLU A 73 11.71 -7.42 -1.71
CA GLU A 73 12.50 -8.41 -2.47
C GLU A 73 12.43 -9.81 -1.86
N ALA A 74 12.43 -9.91 -0.52
CA ALA A 74 12.32 -11.19 0.18
C ALA A 74 10.99 -11.91 -0.10
N LEU A 75 9.87 -11.16 -0.13
CA LEU A 75 8.54 -11.72 -0.43
C LEU A 75 8.45 -12.11 -1.92
N LEU A 76 8.96 -11.27 -2.83
CA LEU A 76 9.04 -11.61 -4.25
C LEU A 76 9.85 -12.89 -4.49
N ALA A 77 11.03 -13.00 -3.87
CA ALA A 77 11.88 -14.17 -4.00
C ALA A 77 11.25 -15.44 -3.42
N GLN A 78 10.37 -15.32 -2.42
CA GLN A 78 9.57 -16.44 -1.93
C GLN A 78 8.57 -16.91 -2.98
N TRP A 79 7.78 -15.99 -3.54
CA TRP A 79 6.81 -16.28 -4.58
C TRP A 79 7.44 -16.80 -5.87
N GLN A 80 8.61 -16.29 -6.26
CA GLN A 80 9.31 -16.80 -7.44
C GLN A 80 9.82 -18.23 -7.28
N ARG A 81 10.11 -18.67 -6.04
CA ARG A 81 10.51 -20.05 -5.73
C ARG A 81 9.33 -21.00 -5.68
N ASP A 82 8.17 -20.50 -5.29
CA ASP A 82 6.92 -21.25 -5.21
C ASP A 82 5.76 -20.40 -5.76
N PRO A 83 5.56 -20.36 -7.10
CA PRO A 83 4.59 -19.47 -7.72
C PRO A 83 3.16 -19.66 -7.24
N GLU A 84 2.74 -20.88 -6.89
CA GLU A 84 1.38 -21.14 -6.39
C GLU A 84 1.12 -20.53 -5.01
N SER A 85 2.16 -20.13 -4.26
CA SER A 85 2.03 -19.39 -3.01
C SER A 85 1.79 -17.89 -3.18
N ALA A 86 1.88 -17.38 -4.42
CA ALA A 86 1.65 -15.99 -4.74
C ALA A 86 0.18 -15.72 -5.10
N PRO A 87 -0.32 -14.49 -4.93
CA PRO A 87 -1.59 -14.11 -5.54
C PRO A 87 -1.42 -14.03 -7.06
N GLY A 88 -2.44 -14.45 -7.81
CA GLY A 88 -2.43 -14.45 -9.27
C GLY A 88 -3.50 -15.37 -9.83
N ARG A 89 -3.48 -15.59 -11.15
CA ARG A 89 -4.45 -16.45 -11.80
C ARG A 89 -4.02 -17.92 -11.76
N LEU A 90 -4.90 -18.79 -11.26
CA LEU A 90 -4.80 -20.24 -11.44
C LEU A 90 -5.58 -20.75 -12.66
N THR A 91 -6.59 -20.01 -13.09
CA THR A 91 -7.44 -20.36 -14.22
C THR A 91 -7.64 -19.16 -15.15
N SER A 92 -8.23 -19.40 -16.32
CA SER A 92 -8.63 -18.32 -17.23
C SER A 92 -9.83 -17.51 -16.72
N SER A 93 -10.60 -18.04 -15.76
CA SER A 93 -11.74 -17.42 -15.09
C SER A 93 -12.26 -18.37 -13.99
N PRO A 94 -12.64 -17.87 -12.80
CA PRO A 94 -12.52 -16.48 -12.37
C PRO A 94 -11.07 -16.07 -12.07
N TRP A 95 -10.74 -14.79 -12.25
CA TRP A 95 -9.41 -14.23 -11.99
C TRP A 95 -9.45 -13.12 -10.93
N PRO A 96 -8.37 -12.92 -10.15
CA PRO A 96 -8.23 -11.77 -9.27
C PRO A 96 -8.08 -10.49 -10.09
N ALA A 97 -9.05 -9.59 -9.98
CA ALA A 97 -9.09 -8.33 -10.72
C ALA A 97 -8.54 -7.16 -9.91
N ALA A 98 -8.80 -7.14 -8.60
CA ALA A 98 -8.40 -6.04 -7.72
C ALA A 98 -8.34 -6.49 -6.25
N ILE A 99 -7.74 -5.66 -5.41
CA ILE A 99 -7.85 -5.76 -3.95
C ILE A 99 -8.70 -4.57 -3.48
N VAL A 100 -9.79 -4.86 -2.80
CA VAL A 100 -10.65 -3.87 -2.14
C VAL A 100 -10.21 -3.75 -0.69
N VAL A 101 -9.77 -2.56 -0.29
CA VAL A 101 -9.35 -2.28 1.09
C VAL A 101 -10.58 -2.01 1.95
N ASP A 102 -10.81 -2.83 2.96
CA ASP A 102 -11.94 -2.67 3.90
C ASP A 102 -11.52 -1.86 5.13
N SER A 103 -10.32 -2.14 5.67
CA SER A 103 -9.78 -1.39 6.80
C SER A 103 -8.24 -1.41 6.83
N MET A 104 -7.67 -0.42 7.49
CA MET A 104 -6.24 -0.33 7.74
C MET A 104 -5.99 0.11 9.18
N SER A 105 -5.16 -0.66 9.88
CA SER A 105 -4.72 -0.40 11.24
C SER A 105 -3.22 -0.16 11.27
N LYS A 106 -2.78 0.92 11.93
CA LYS A 106 -1.35 1.22 12.07
C LYS A 106 -0.70 0.21 13.02
N GLN A 107 0.43 -0.37 12.62
CA GLN A 107 1.21 -1.28 13.43
C GLN A 107 2.69 -0.90 13.35
N GLY A 108 3.21 -0.31 14.42
CA GLY A 108 4.57 0.27 14.43
C GLY A 108 4.71 1.37 13.37
N SER A 109 5.68 1.21 12.48
CA SER A 109 5.92 2.08 11.33
C SER A 109 5.12 1.69 10.07
N GLY A 110 4.36 0.59 10.12
CA GLY A 110 3.60 0.06 8.99
C GLY A 110 2.09 0.07 9.20
N TYR A 111 1.39 -0.58 8.28
CA TYR A 111 -0.06 -0.80 8.33
C TYR A 111 -0.38 -2.27 8.09
N VAL A 112 -1.28 -2.82 8.90
CA VAL A 112 -2.00 -4.04 8.56
C VAL A 112 -3.26 -3.65 7.83
N VAL A 113 -3.44 -4.20 6.65
CA VAL A 113 -4.56 -3.96 5.75
C VAL A 113 -5.41 -5.22 5.73
N SER A 114 -6.69 -5.06 6.04
CA SER A 114 -7.70 -6.10 5.83
C SER A 114 -8.57 -5.70 4.66
N GLY A 115 -8.76 -6.63 3.73
CA GLY A 115 -9.51 -6.37 2.51
C GLY A 115 -10.02 -7.65 1.87
N ARG A 116 -10.39 -7.53 0.60
CA ARG A 116 -10.89 -8.63 -0.22
C ARG A 116 -10.28 -8.58 -1.61
N VAL A 117 -9.83 -9.73 -2.12
CA VAL A 117 -9.53 -9.92 -3.53
C VAL A 117 -10.86 -10.04 -4.27
N ALA A 118 -11.13 -9.12 -5.19
CA ALA A 118 -12.29 -9.17 -6.07
C ALA A 118 -12.01 -10.14 -7.23
N LEU A 119 -12.88 -11.13 -7.39
CA LEU A 119 -12.82 -12.10 -8.47
C LEU A 119 -13.79 -11.72 -9.57
N GLU A 120 -13.35 -11.83 -10.82
CA GLU A 120 -14.15 -11.51 -12.00
C GLU A 120 -14.11 -12.61 -13.06
N THR A 121 -15.15 -12.62 -13.88
CA THR A 121 -15.28 -13.37 -15.12
C THR A 121 -15.49 -12.39 -16.28
N SER A 122 -15.50 -12.89 -17.52
CA SER A 122 -15.85 -12.06 -18.69
C SER A 122 -17.27 -11.48 -18.64
N THR A 123 -18.14 -12.04 -17.80
CA THR A 123 -19.55 -11.63 -17.65
C THR A 123 -19.82 -10.81 -16.39
N GLY A 124 -18.82 -10.56 -15.55
CA GLY A 124 -18.96 -9.77 -14.32
C GLY A 124 -18.35 -10.45 -13.08
N SER A 125 -18.75 -9.96 -11.90
CA SER A 125 -18.20 -10.41 -10.61
C SER A 125 -18.44 -11.90 -10.36
N ALA A 126 -17.41 -12.57 -9.84
CA ALA A 126 -17.37 -14.00 -9.53
C ALA A 126 -17.28 -14.28 -8.01
N GLY A 127 -17.35 -13.23 -7.19
CA GLY A 127 -17.19 -13.33 -5.74
C GLY A 127 -15.94 -12.62 -5.23
N GLN A 128 -15.61 -12.88 -3.97
CA GLN A 128 -14.52 -12.20 -3.27
C GLN A 128 -13.87 -13.15 -2.26
N SER A 129 -12.55 -13.05 -2.10
CA SER A 129 -11.75 -13.80 -1.12
C SER A 129 -11.16 -12.83 -0.10
N PRO A 130 -11.21 -13.10 1.22
CA PRO A 130 -10.58 -12.23 2.22
C PRO A 130 -9.06 -12.21 2.06
N VAL A 131 -8.43 -11.09 2.40
CA VAL A 131 -6.96 -10.95 2.40
C VAL A 131 -6.49 -10.05 3.54
N VAL A 132 -5.35 -10.42 4.13
CA VAL A 132 -4.60 -9.62 5.09
C VAL A 132 -3.22 -9.32 4.52
N ILE A 133 -2.84 -8.05 4.54
CA ILE A 133 -1.61 -7.55 3.92
C ILE A 133 -0.85 -6.69 4.94
N LEU A 134 0.44 -6.97 5.11
CA LEU A 134 1.34 -6.11 5.89
C LEU A 134 2.08 -5.18 4.94
N VAL A 135 1.93 -3.88 5.16
CA VAL A 135 2.62 -2.83 4.43
C VAL A 135 3.62 -2.15 5.35
N VAL A 136 4.87 -2.05 4.92
CA VAL A 136 5.98 -1.46 5.69
C VAL A 136 6.68 -0.38 4.86
N LYS A 137 7.36 0.53 5.54
CA LYS A 137 8.17 1.56 4.89
C LYS A 137 9.63 1.12 4.88
N GLU A 138 10.20 1.00 3.70
CA GLU A 138 11.59 0.61 3.44
C GLU A 138 12.23 1.67 2.53
N ASP A 139 13.34 2.25 2.98
CA ASP A 139 14.04 3.35 2.28
C ASP A 139 13.12 4.50 1.84
N GLY A 140 12.17 4.85 2.71
CA GLY A 140 11.21 5.92 2.45
C GLY A 140 10.06 5.56 1.49
N ARG A 141 10.02 4.33 0.97
CA ARG A 141 8.95 3.83 0.08
C ARG A 141 8.10 2.79 0.78
N TRP A 142 6.80 2.78 0.48
CA TRP A 142 5.90 1.74 0.97
C TRP A 142 6.11 0.45 0.17
N LYS A 143 6.13 -0.69 0.87
CA LYS A 143 6.27 -2.03 0.29
C LYS A 143 5.37 -3.03 1.02
N ILE A 144 4.84 -3.99 0.27
CA ILE A 144 4.15 -5.15 0.85
C ILE A 144 5.21 -6.13 1.37
N ALA A 145 5.17 -6.40 2.67
CA ALA A 145 6.08 -7.30 3.38
C ALA A 145 5.46 -8.68 3.64
N ALA A 146 4.13 -8.76 3.73
CA ALA A 146 3.41 -10.01 3.85
C ALA A 146 2.04 -9.91 3.19
N TYR A 147 1.56 -11.04 2.69
CA TYR A 147 0.28 -11.19 2.04
C TYR A 147 -0.27 -12.57 2.39
N GLN A 148 -1.51 -12.62 2.85
CA GLN A 148 -2.14 -13.86 3.24
C GLN A 148 -3.63 -13.82 2.93
N GLU A 149 -4.08 -14.76 2.10
CA GLU A 149 -5.50 -15.10 1.97
C GLU A 149 -5.81 -16.15 3.05
N PRO A 150 -6.66 -15.84 4.05
CA PRO A 150 -7.08 -16.82 5.05
C PRO A 150 -7.76 -17.99 4.34
N ARG A 151 -7.23 -19.21 4.50
CA ARG A 151 -7.90 -20.39 3.97
C ARG A 151 -9.21 -20.58 4.71
N SER A 152 -10.31 -20.75 3.98
CA SER A 152 -11.50 -21.40 4.49
C SER A 152 -11.21 -22.88 4.60
N GLU A 153 -11.11 -23.40 5.82
CA GLU A 153 -11.16 -24.84 6.11
C GLU A 153 -12.56 -25.42 5.88
#